data_AF-A0A937CAF8-F1
#
_entry.id   AF-A0A937CAF8-F1
#
_cell.length_a   1.000
_cell.length_b   1.000
_cell.length_c   1.000
_cell.angle_alpha   90.00
_cell.angle_beta   90.00
_cell.angle_gamma   90.00
#
_symmetry.space_group_name_H-M   'P 1'
#
loop_
_entity.id
_entity.type
_entity.pdbx_description
1 polymer ?
#
loop_
_entity_poly.entity_id
_entity_poly.type
_entity_poly.pdbx_seq_one_letter_code
_entity_poly.pdbx_strand_id
1 'polypeptide(L)'
;MMWGVFFTIRLTTLIFGLVLGCLILLITQGAFLKWLGLRSPFWRDFIAYVRWIFIIALVFYSIAFIYRYAPAVHKKWRLVSPGSILATFLCIMATLAFSEFVNNFGRYNALYGSIGTVIVLMALIFINSLVLLVGFELNVSIKSLRAIAEKKGCA
;
A
#
# COMPACT_ATOMS: atom_id res chain seq x y z
N MET A 1 -18.97 17.94 -13.54
CA MET A 1 -17.64 18.05 -12.88
C MET A 1 -17.72 17.91 -11.36
N MET A 2 -18.70 18.53 -10.69
CA MET A 2 -18.86 18.58 -9.22
C MET A 2 -19.16 17.23 -8.53
N TRP A 3 -20.00 16.37 -9.12
CA TRP A 3 -20.33 15.04 -8.58
C TRP A 3 -19.12 14.12 -8.38
N GLY A 4 -18.14 14.20 -9.28
CA GLY A 4 -16.91 13.40 -9.19
C GLY A 4 -15.91 13.93 -8.17
N VAL A 5 -16.09 15.14 -7.65
CA VAL A 5 -15.27 15.73 -6.58
C VAL A 5 -15.86 15.35 -5.22
N PHE A 6 -17.18 15.35 -5.07
CA PHE A 6 -17.84 14.87 -3.84
C PHE A 6 -17.57 13.38 -3.56
N PHE A 7 -17.59 12.51 -4.58
CA PHE A 7 -17.27 11.09 -4.40
C PHE A 7 -15.81 10.87 -3.96
N THR A 8 -14.91 11.66 -4.53
CA THR A 8 -13.48 11.69 -4.23
C THR A 8 -13.24 12.15 -2.78
N ILE A 9 -13.87 13.24 -2.37
CA ILE A 9 -13.76 13.82 -1.02
C ILE A 9 -14.31 12.86 0.04
N ARG A 10 -15.46 12.20 -0.22
CA ARG A 10 -16.02 11.18 0.67
C ARG A 10 -15.10 9.97 0.83
N LEU A 11 -14.41 9.57 -0.24
CA LEU A 11 -13.47 8.46 -0.19
C LEU A 11 -12.18 8.82 0.55
N THR A 12 -11.62 10.01 0.34
CA THR A 12 -10.44 10.48 1.10
C THR A 12 -10.74 10.62 2.58
N THR A 13 -11.89 11.19 2.94
CA THR A 13 -12.28 11.31 4.36
C THR A 13 -12.46 9.94 5.01
N LEU A 14 -13.02 8.96 4.29
CA LEU A 14 -13.13 7.59 4.78
C LEU A 14 -11.75 6.93 4.96
N ILE A 15 -10.83 7.09 4.01
CA ILE A 15 -9.47 6.57 4.11
C ILE A 15 -8.72 7.24 5.26
N PHE A 16 -8.82 8.56 5.41
CA PHE A 16 -8.17 9.30 6.49
C PHE A 16 -8.70 8.87 7.87
N GLY A 17 -10.01 8.66 7.99
CA GLY A 17 -10.63 8.10 9.19
C GLY A 17 -10.16 6.66 9.48
N LEU A 18 -10.00 5.84 8.44
CA LEU A 18 -9.52 4.46 8.57
C LEU A 18 -8.04 4.42 9.00
N VAL A 19 -7.21 5.31 8.46
CA VAL A 19 -5.80 5.48 8.86
C VAL A 19 -5.70 5.94 10.32
N LEU A 20 -6.47 6.95 10.72
CA LEU A 20 -6.52 7.43 12.11
C LEU A 20 -7.00 6.35 13.07
N GLY A 21 -8.06 5.61 12.72
CA GLY A 21 -8.55 4.49 13.50
C GLY A 21 -7.50 3.40 13.68
N CYS A 22 -6.72 3.11 12.62
CA CYS A 22 -5.63 2.15 12.67
C CYS A 22 -4.48 2.60 13.58
N LEU A 23 -4.11 3.89 13.53
CA LEU A 23 -3.09 4.48 14.42
C LEU A 23 -3.53 4.42 15.89
N ILE A 24 -4.80 4.76 16.16
CA ILE A 24 -5.38 4.67 17.50
C ILE A 24 -5.34 3.21 17.98
N LEU A 25 -5.78 2.25 17.17
CA LEU A 25 -5.72 0.82 17.54
C LEU A 25 -4.28 0.34 17.81
N LEU A 26 -3.30 0.78 17.02
CA LEU A 26 -1.88 0.44 17.20
C LEU A 26 -1.30 0.95 18.52
N ILE A 27 -1.57 2.22 18.86
CA ILE A 27 -1.10 2.83 20.11
C ILE A 27 -1.82 2.21 21.32
N THR A 28 -3.12 1.98 21.17
CA THR A 28 -3.97 1.52 22.27
C THR A 28 -3.82 0.02 22.52
N GLN A 29 -3.28 -0.78 21.59
CA GLN A 29 -3.08 -2.24 21.77
C GLN A 29 -2.34 -2.58 23.08
N GLY A 30 -1.27 -1.86 23.44
CA GLY A 30 -0.52 -2.15 24.67
C GLY A 30 -1.21 -1.71 25.95
N ALA A 31 -1.90 -0.56 25.92
CA ALA A 31 -2.52 0.05 27.09
C ALA A 31 -3.95 -0.49 27.35
N PHE A 32 -4.72 -0.75 26.29
CA PHE A 32 -6.10 -1.22 26.35
C PHE A 32 -6.21 -2.66 26.85
N LEU A 33 -5.35 -3.56 26.37
CA LEU A 33 -5.31 -4.94 26.88
C LEU A 33 -4.89 -5.00 28.36
N LYS A 34 -4.02 -4.09 28.81
CA LYS A 34 -3.62 -3.97 30.21
C LYS A 34 -4.76 -3.42 31.08
N TRP A 35 -5.48 -2.40 30.60
CA TRP A 35 -6.58 -1.76 31.32
C TRP A 35 -7.81 -2.67 31.47
N LEU A 36 -8.10 -3.49 30.47
CA LEU A 36 -9.19 -4.49 30.51
C LEU A 36 -8.88 -5.74 31.35
N GLY A 37 -7.64 -5.92 31.83
CA GLY A 37 -7.25 -7.09 32.63
C GLY A 37 -7.33 -8.43 31.88
N LEU A 38 -7.61 -8.42 30.58
CA LEU A 38 -7.79 -9.61 29.75
C LEU A 38 -6.42 -10.16 29.32
N ARG A 39 -5.87 -11.04 30.16
CA ARG A 39 -4.60 -11.76 29.93
C ARG A 39 -4.77 -13.02 29.07
N SER A 40 -5.86 -13.14 28.30
CA SER A 40 -6.08 -14.33 27.47
C SER A 40 -5.36 -14.20 26.12
N PRO A 41 -4.61 -15.24 25.68
CA PRO A 41 -3.86 -15.23 24.42
C PRO A 41 -4.76 -15.03 23.18
N PHE A 42 -6.01 -15.50 23.23
CA PHE A 42 -6.97 -15.39 22.13
C PHE A 42 -7.21 -13.96 21.63
N TRP A 43 -7.47 -13.01 22.53
CA TRP A 43 -7.70 -11.60 22.15
C TRP A 43 -6.46 -10.95 21.54
N ARG A 44 -5.26 -11.39 21.94
CA ARG A 44 -4.00 -10.87 21.42
C ARG A 44 -3.80 -11.30 19.96
N ASP A 45 -4.06 -12.56 19.65
CA ASP A 45 -3.91 -13.10 18.31
C ASP A 45 -4.99 -12.54 17.37
N PHE A 46 -6.23 -12.42 17.85
CA PHE A 46 -7.32 -11.78 17.08
C PHE A 46 -6.96 -10.35 16.67
N ILE A 47 -6.44 -9.54 17.60
CA ILE A 47 -5.99 -8.17 17.31
C ILE A 47 -4.82 -8.17 16.32
N ALA A 48 -3.90 -9.13 16.41
CA ALA A 48 -2.79 -9.25 15.46
C ALA A 48 -3.25 -9.57 14.03
N TYR A 49 -4.23 -10.46 13.86
CA TYR A 49 -4.82 -10.75 12.55
C TYR A 49 -5.56 -9.55 11.96
N VAL A 50 -6.38 -8.89 12.78
CA VAL A 50 -7.08 -7.67 12.39
C VAL A 50 -6.06 -6.61 11.96
N ARG A 51 -4.98 -6.42 12.73
CA ARG A 51 -3.91 -5.48 12.37
C ARG A 51 -3.33 -5.76 10.97
N TRP A 52 -3.00 -7.01 10.65
CA TRP A 52 -2.46 -7.37 9.34
C TRP A 52 -3.46 -7.14 8.20
N ILE A 53 -4.75 -7.48 8.40
CA ILE A 53 -5.80 -7.21 7.39
C ILE A 53 -5.89 -5.71 7.10
N PHE A 54 -5.81 -4.88 8.14
CA PHE A 54 -5.89 -3.42 8.03
C PHE A 54 -4.66 -2.83 7.34
N ILE A 55 -3.45 -3.32 7.63
CA ILE A 55 -2.23 -2.88 6.96
C ILE A 55 -2.31 -3.16 5.45
N ILE A 56 -2.70 -4.38 5.07
CA ILE A 56 -2.84 -4.76 3.66
C ILE A 56 -3.89 -3.87 2.97
N ALA A 57 -5.03 -3.65 3.62
CA ALA A 57 -6.05 -2.75 3.09
C ALA A 57 -5.51 -1.33 2.90
N LEU A 58 -4.80 -0.77 3.89
CA LEU A 58 -4.24 0.58 3.83
C LEU A 58 -3.22 0.73 2.69
N VAL A 59 -2.33 -0.24 2.51
CA VAL A 59 -1.38 -0.26 1.38
C VAL A 59 -2.12 -0.34 0.04
N PHE A 60 -3.11 -1.23 -0.08
CA PHE A 60 -3.92 -1.36 -1.29
C PHE A 60 -4.61 -0.04 -1.66
N TYR A 61 -5.27 0.60 -0.68
CA TYR A 61 -5.93 1.88 -0.88
C TYR A 61 -4.95 3.00 -1.22
N SER A 62 -3.76 3.02 -0.60
CA SER A 62 -2.73 4.01 -0.90
C SER A 62 -2.27 3.92 -2.36
N ILE A 63 -2.00 2.70 -2.85
CA ILE A 63 -1.61 2.48 -4.25
C ILE A 63 -2.76 2.80 -5.21
N ALA A 64 -3.98 2.38 -4.90
CA ALA A 64 -5.17 2.71 -5.67
C ALA A 64 -5.38 4.24 -5.77
N PHE A 65 -5.08 4.96 -4.70
CA PHE A 65 -5.12 6.42 -4.67
C PHE A 65 -4.05 7.00 -5.59
N ILE A 66 -2.79 6.58 -5.45
CA ILE A 66 -1.71 7.01 -6.35
C ILE A 66 -2.11 6.79 -7.81
N TYR A 67 -2.64 5.62 -8.17
CA TYR A 67 -3.05 5.35 -9.57
C TYR A 67 -4.25 6.17 -10.05
N ARG A 68 -5.06 6.69 -9.14
CA ARG A 68 -6.21 7.53 -9.46
C ARG A 68 -5.83 9.00 -9.65
N TYR A 69 -4.91 9.53 -8.84
CA TYR A 69 -4.57 10.96 -8.79
C TYR A 69 -3.21 11.31 -9.41
N ALA A 70 -2.26 10.37 -9.47
CA ALA A 70 -0.97 10.60 -10.10
C ALA A 70 -1.04 10.82 -11.62
N PRO A 71 -1.88 10.11 -12.42
CA PRO A 71 -1.92 10.36 -13.85
C PRO A 71 -2.59 11.70 -14.16
N ALA A 72 -1.85 12.61 -14.81
CA ALA A 72 -2.35 13.90 -15.33
C ALA A 72 -3.43 13.77 -16.44
N VAL A 73 -3.81 12.54 -16.80
CA VAL A 73 -4.76 12.25 -17.88
C VAL A 73 -6.19 12.23 -17.31
N HIS A 74 -7.09 12.99 -17.94
CA HIS A 74 -8.46 13.29 -17.46
C HIS A 74 -9.41 12.07 -17.35
N LYS A 75 -9.00 10.86 -17.75
CA LYS A 75 -9.80 9.63 -17.61
C LYS A 75 -9.51 8.97 -16.27
N LYS A 76 -10.40 9.23 -15.31
CA LYS A 76 -10.54 8.63 -13.99
C LYS A 76 -10.54 7.07 -14.02
N TRP A 77 -9.44 6.42 -13.64
CA TRP A 77 -9.32 4.95 -13.57
C TRP A 77 -10.04 4.35 -12.36
N ARG A 78 -10.76 3.21 -12.50
CA ARG A 78 -11.42 2.56 -11.35
C ARG A 78 -10.42 2.27 -10.23
N LEU A 79 -10.85 2.47 -8.98
CA LEU A 79 -10.03 2.31 -7.77
C LEU A 79 -9.53 0.88 -7.59
N VAL A 80 -10.38 -0.10 -7.91
CA VAL A 80 -9.98 -1.50 -7.96
C VAL A 80 -9.55 -1.80 -9.38
N SER A 81 -8.23 -1.89 -9.57
CA SER A 81 -7.62 -2.26 -10.85
C SER A 81 -6.72 -3.48 -10.68
N PRO A 82 -6.57 -4.33 -11.71
CA PRO A 82 -5.65 -5.47 -11.65
C PRO A 82 -4.21 -5.03 -11.36
N GLY A 83 -3.81 -3.85 -11.84
CA GLY A 83 -2.54 -3.21 -11.50
C GLY A 83 -2.38 -2.89 -10.02
N SER A 84 -3.44 -2.41 -9.36
CA SER A 84 -3.42 -2.09 -7.91
C SER A 84 -3.27 -3.35 -7.05
N ILE A 85 -3.91 -4.45 -7.44
CA ILE A 85 -3.76 -5.75 -6.75
C ILE A 85 -2.32 -6.24 -6.88
N LEU A 86 -1.78 -6.23 -8.10
CA LEU A 86 -0.40 -6.67 -8.37
C LEU A 86 0.61 -5.80 -7.62
N ALA A 87 0.48 -4.48 -7.69
CA ALA A 87 1.38 -3.56 -6.98
C ALA A 87 1.31 -3.73 -5.46
N THR A 88 0.14 -4.00 -4.88
CA THR A 88 0.01 -4.28 -3.44
C THR A 88 0.75 -5.56 -3.07
N PHE A 89 0.58 -6.62 -3.87
CA PHE A 89 1.28 -7.89 -3.65
C PHE A 89 2.80 -7.72 -3.74
N LEU A 90 3.29 -7.03 -4.78
CA LEU A 90 4.71 -6.74 -4.93
C LEU A 90 5.23 -5.82 -3.81
N CYS A 91 4.43 -4.88 -3.31
CA CYS A 91 4.82 -3.99 -2.22
C CYS A 91 5.00 -4.76 -0.90
N ILE A 92 4.09 -5.71 -0.61
CA ILE A 92 4.22 -6.59 0.56
C ILE A 92 5.47 -7.47 0.42
N MET A 93 5.67 -8.10 -0.75
CA MET A 93 6.86 -8.88 -1.05
C MET A 93 8.15 -8.06 -0.89
N ALA A 94 8.18 -6.85 -1.43
CA ALA A 94 9.31 -5.92 -1.31
C ALA A 94 9.58 -5.55 0.16
N THR A 95 8.53 -5.31 0.95
CA THR A 95 8.67 -4.98 2.37
C THR A 95 9.25 -6.16 3.16
N LEU A 96 8.81 -7.39 2.88
CA LEU A 96 9.35 -8.59 3.51
C LEU A 96 10.81 -8.84 3.11
N ALA A 97 11.11 -8.75 1.81
CA ALA A 97 12.48 -8.89 1.31
C ALA A 97 13.43 -7.84 1.90
N PHE A 98 12.95 -6.60 2.03
CA PHE A 98 13.72 -5.51 2.62
C PHE A 98 13.94 -5.69 4.12
N SER A 99 12.96 -6.24 4.84
CA SER A 99 13.10 -6.58 6.27
C SER A 99 14.27 -7.55 6.47
N GLU A 100 14.35 -8.62 5.68
CA GLU A 100 15.46 -9.58 5.74
C GLU A 100 16.80 -8.96 5.31
N PHE A 101 16.79 -8.08 4.31
CA PHE A 101 17.97 -7.36 3.88
C PHE A 101 18.56 -6.49 5.00
N VAL A 102 17.71 -5.72 5.70
CA VAL A 102 18.12 -4.85 6.81
C VAL A 102 18.59 -5.66 8.02
N ASN A 103 17.94 -6.78 8.33
CA ASN A 103 18.35 -7.66 9.43
C ASN A 103 19.79 -8.17 9.26
N ASN A 104 20.20 -8.47 8.03
CA ASN A 104 21.59 -8.86 7.72
C ASN A 104 22.56 -7.67 7.63
N PHE A 105 22.05 -6.44 7.43
CA PHE A 105 22.85 -5.23 7.22
C PHE A 105 23.53 -4.71 8.50
N GLY A 106 23.06 -5.10 9.68
CA GLY A 106 23.62 -4.68 10.97
C GLY A 106 25.13 -4.97 11.13
N ARG A 107 25.65 -6.02 10.46
CA ARG A 107 27.08 -6.34 10.44
C ARG A 107 27.90 -5.44 9.51
N TYR A 108 27.31 -4.93 8.43
CA TYR A 108 27.97 -4.03 7.47
C TYR A 108 27.90 -2.55 7.89
N ASN A 109 26.93 -2.21 8.75
CA ASN A 109 26.79 -0.88 9.34
C ASN A 109 28.04 -0.44 10.13
N ALA A 110 28.80 -1.38 10.70
CA ALA A 110 30.03 -1.08 11.45
C ALA A 110 31.15 -0.44 10.60
N LEU A 111 31.17 -0.69 9.29
CA LEU A 111 32.19 -0.16 8.37
C LEU A 111 31.75 1.10 7.65
N TYR A 112 30.46 1.21 7.30
CA TYR A 112 29.93 2.30 6.47
C TYR A 112 29.09 3.32 7.25
N GLY A 113 28.76 3.05 8.52
CA GLY A 113 28.02 3.95 9.40
C GLY A 113 26.79 4.58 8.72
N SER A 114 26.72 5.92 8.75
CA SER A 114 25.62 6.70 8.18
C SER A 114 25.45 6.55 6.67
N ILE A 115 26.52 6.28 5.92
CA ILE A 115 26.45 6.08 4.46
C ILE A 115 25.68 4.80 4.14
N GLY A 116 25.86 3.76 4.96
CA GLY A 116 25.12 2.51 4.83
C GLY A 116 23.61 2.71 4.97
N THR A 117 23.17 3.51 5.95
CA THR A 117 21.74 3.83 6.14
C THR A 117 21.14 4.59 4.96
N VAL A 118 21.88 5.53 4.35
CA VAL A 118 21.39 6.27 3.18
C VAL A 118 21.22 5.34 1.98
N ILE A 119 22.20 4.46 1.71
CA ILE A 119 22.14 3.49 0.61
C ILE A 119 20.93 2.56 0.76
N VAL A 120 20.69 2.06 1.98
CA VAL A 120 19.54 1.22 2.31
C VAL A 120 18.22 1.95 2.04
N LEU A 121 18.11 3.22 2.44
CA LEU A 121 16.94 4.05 2.18
C LEU A 121 16.74 4.34 0.68
N MET A 122 17.81 4.62 -0.06
CA MET A 122 17.74 4.81 -1.51
C MET A 122 17.27 3.52 -2.22
N ALA A 123 17.79 2.36 -1.81
CA ALA A 123 17.36 1.06 -2.33
C ALA A 123 15.88 0.80 -2.02
N LEU A 124 15.41 1.14 -0.82
CA LEU A 124 14.00 1.01 -0.45
C LEU A 124 13.08 1.83 -1.37
N ILE A 125 13.42 3.11 -1.57
CA ILE A 125 12.64 4.01 -2.41
C ILE A 125 12.66 3.53 -3.87
N PHE A 126 13.83 3.09 -4.36
CA PHE A 126 13.99 2.57 -5.71
C PHE A 126 13.16 1.31 -5.97
N ILE A 127 13.18 0.34 -5.05
CA ILE A 127 12.37 -0.88 -5.20
C ILE A 127 10.88 -0.52 -5.17
N ASN A 128 10.45 0.36 -4.26
CA ASN A 128 9.04 0.78 -4.21
C ASN A 128 8.59 1.51 -5.47
N SER A 129 9.45 2.35 -6.07
CA SER A 129 9.11 3.03 -7.32
C SER A 129 8.97 2.05 -8.49
N LEU A 130 9.84 1.04 -8.59
CA LEU A 130 9.73 -0.04 -9.59
C LEU A 130 8.41 -0.81 -9.42
N VAL A 131 8.06 -1.19 -8.19
CA VAL A 131 6.80 -1.88 -7.90
C VAL A 131 5.58 -1.08 -8.37
N LEU A 132 5.57 0.22 -8.07
CA LEU A 132 4.50 1.12 -8.49
C LEU A 132 4.44 1.28 -10.01
N LEU A 133 5.58 1.35 -10.68
CA LEU A 133 5.66 1.49 -12.14
C LEU A 133 5.12 0.25 -12.84
N VAL A 134 5.53 -0.95 -12.40
CA VAL A 134 5.10 -2.23 -12.99
C VAL A 134 3.58 -2.40 -12.90
N GLY A 135 2.97 -2.13 -11.74
CA GLY A 135 1.52 -2.21 -11.61
C GLY A 135 0.78 -1.16 -12.45
N PHE A 136 1.39 0.01 -12.69
CA PHE A 136 0.80 1.05 -13.51
C PHE A 136 0.83 0.65 -14.98
N GLU A 137 1.97 0.17 -15.49
CA GLU A 137 2.12 -0.32 -16.85
C GLU A 137 1.15 -1.46 -17.17
N LEU A 138 0.98 -2.39 -16.23
CA LEU A 138 -0.02 -3.46 -16.37
C LEU A 138 -1.43 -2.89 -16.60
N ASN A 139 -1.79 -1.86 -15.83
CA ASN A 139 -3.11 -1.25 -15.95
C ASN A 139 -3.28 -0.46 -17.27
N VAL A 140 -2.22 0.18 -17.76
CA VAL A 140 -2.19 0.80 -19.09
C VAL A 140 -2.37 -0.27 -20.19
N SER A 141 -1.61 -1.36 -20.11
CA SER A 141 -1.60 -2.44 -21.11
C SER A 141 -2.97 -3.13 -21.24
N ILE A 142 -3.62 -3.45 -20.11
CA ILE A 142 -4.97 -4.04 -20.15
C ILE A 142 -5.98 -3.10 -20.82
N LYS A 143 -5.84 -1.78 -20.58
CA LYS A 143 -6.72 -0.78 -21.17
C LYS A 143 -6.49 -0.63 -22.67
N SER A 144 -5.24 -0.65 -23.13
CA SER A 144 -4.94 -0.57 -24.57
C SER A 144 -5.47 -1.80 -25.31
N LEU A 145 -5.30 -3.01 -24.72
CA LEU A 145 -5.84 -4.25 -25.29
C LEU A 145 -7.37 -4.24 -25.40
N ARG A 146 -8.09 -3.76 -24.39
CA ARG A 146 -9.56 -3.62 -24.45
C ARG A 146 -10.00 -2.66 -25.55
N ALA A 147 -9.31 -1.54 -25.72
CA ALA A 147 -9.62 -0.58 -26.77
C ALA A 147 -9.39 -1.14 -28.19
N ILE A 148 -8.38 -2.00 -28.36
CA ILE A 148 -8.12 -2.71 -29.62
C ILE A 148 -9.20 -3.77 -29.89
N ALA A 149 -9.63 -4.50 -28.87
CA ALA A 149 -10.68 -5.51 -29.00
C ALA A 149 -12.05 -4.89 -29.38
N GLU A 150 -12.42 -3.76 -28.78
CA GLU A 150 -13.64 -3.02 -29.14
C GLU A 150 -13.62 -2.58 -30.61
N LYS A 151 -12.49 -2.08 -31.12
CA LYS A 151 -12.37 -1.71 -32.54
C LYS A 151 -12.51 -2.89 -33.49
N LYS A 152 -12.06 -4.09 -33.09
CA LYS A 152 -12.16 -5.30 -33.92
C LYS A 152 -13.56 -5.92 -33.93
N GLY A 153 -14.39 -5.68 -32.91
CA GLY A 153 -15.77 -6.18 -32.84
C GLY A 153 -16.82 -5.31 -33.55
N CYS A 154 -16.43 -4.11 -33.99
CA CYS A 154 -17.27 -3.21 -34.80
C CYS A 154 -16.96 -3.27 -36.31
N ALA A 155 -16.06 -4.17 -36.74
CA ALA A 155 -15.75 -4.47 -38.13
C ALA A 155 -16.19 -5.91 -38.44
#